data_AF-A0A954TK19-F1
#
_entry.id   AF-A0A954TK19-F1
#
_cell.length_a   1.000
_cell.length_b   1.000
_cell.length_c   1.000
_cell.angle_alpha   90.00
_cell.angle_beta   90.00
_cell.angle_gamma   90.00
#
_symmetry.space_group_name_H-M   'P 1'
#
loop_
_entity.id
_entity.type
_entity.pdbx_description
1 polymer ?
#
loop_
_entity_poly.entity_id
_entity_poly.type
_entity_poly.pdbx_seq_one_letter_code
_entity_poly.pdbx_strand_id
1 'polypeptide(L)'
;MIRARFCPERSEILQLRCIDNREETETEFGNQLWYFEGVGVDELDRRHGVFGVVEYSTQYGLNKLVEDGVFTTENQREKFRSLYEREVQRPDWRHPAHRYLAGGVIAISTLWLCYLLFKTLVA
;
A
#
# COMPACT_ATOMS: atom_id res chain seq x y z
N MET A 1 -13.57 7.69 0.97
CA MET A 1 -13.86 6.52 1.83
C MET A 1 -15.35 6.49 2.13
N ILE A 2 -16.08 5.50 1.60
CA ILE A 2 -17.55 5.43 1.63
C ILE A 2 -18.00 4.68 2.90
N ARG A 3 -17.67 5.19 4.09
CA ARG A 3 -18.16 4.59 5.35
C ARG A 3 -19.66 4.81 5.56
N ALA A 4 -20.27 5.74 4.83
CA ALA A 4 -21.62 6.25 5.11
C ALA A 4 -22.74 5.75 4.18
N ARG A 5 -22.51 4.72 3.34
CA ARG A 5 -23.53 4.31 2.34
C ARG A 5 -24.39 3.12 2.75
N PHE A 6 -23.93 2.31 3.71
CA PHE A 6 -24.60 1.07 4.08
C PHE A 6 -24.86 1.02 5.58
N CYS A 7 -26.03 0.51 5.97
CA CYS A 7 -26.44 0.28 7.34
C CYS A 7 -25.76 -1.00 7.88
N PRO A 8 -24.81 -0.91 8.84
CA PRO A 8 -24.05 -2.05 9.32
C PRO A 8 -24.91 -3.14 9.97
N GLU A 9 -25.96 -2.75 10.68
CA GLU A 9 -26.85 -3.65 11.44
C GLU A 9 -27.65 -4.58 10.53
N ARG A 10 -27.84 -4.18 9.27
CA ARG A 10 -28.65 -4.89 8.27
C ARG A 10 -27.81 -5.46 7.13
N SER A 11 -26.53 -5.09 7.09
CA SER A 11 -25.57 -5.60 6.13
C SER A 11 -24.95 -6.89 6.65
N GLU A 12 -24.51 -7.75 5.75
CA GLU A 12 -24.00 -9.08 6.09
C GLU A 12 -22.72 -9.37 5.34
N ILE A 13 -21.73 -9.96 6.03
CA ILE A 13 -20.55 -10.54 5.40
C ILE A 13 -20.86 -12.01 5.13
N LEU A 14 -20.85 -12.39 3.86
CA LEU A 14 -21.12 -13.76 3.41
C LEU A 14 -19.83 -14.58 3.35
N GLN A 15 -18.70 -13.96 3.01
CA GLN A 15 -17.43 -14.63 2.89
C GLN A 15 -16.30 -13.73 3.38
N LEU A 16 -15.33 -14.32 4.07
CA LEU A 16 -14.10 -13.68 4.51
C LEU A 16 -12.92 -14.59 4.14
N ARG A 17 -11.88 -14.03 3.54
CA ARG A 17 -10.70 -14.75 3.07
C ARG A 17 -9.44 -13.98 3.42
N CYS A 18 -8.48 -14.64 4.04
CA CYS A 18 -7.11 -14.13 4.14
C CYS A 18 -6.42 -14.39 2.80
N ILE A 19 -6.00 -13.33 2.12
CA ILE A 19 -5.40 -13.36 0.79
C ILE A 19 -3.88 -13.36 0.88
N ASP A 20 -3.34 -12.59 1.82
CA ASP A 20 -1.91 -12.52 2.10
C ASP A 20 -1.72 -12.50 3.62
N ASN A 21 -0.75 -13.25 4.10
CA ASN A 21 -0.37 -13.30 5.50
C ASN A 21 1.15 -13.43 5.59
N ARG A 22 1.81 -12.32 5.86
CA ARG A 22 3.25 -12.21 6.06
C ARG A 22 3.51 -12.03 7.54
N GLU A 23 4.22 -12.99 8.11
CA GLU A 23 4.58 -12.94 9.53
C GLU A 23 5.60 -11.84 9.81
N GLU A 24 5.56 -11.32 11.03
CA GLU A 24 6.59 -10.43 11.54
C GLU A 24 7.91 -11.21 11.72
N THR A 25 9.01 -10.57 11.35
CA THR A 25 10.37 -11.08 11.51
C THR A 25 11.18 -10.12 12.37
N GLU A 26 12.37 -10.52 12.79
CA GLU A 26 13.26 -9.65 13.58
C GLU A 26 13.60 -8.33 12.87
N THR A 27 13.55 -8.30 11.54
CA THR A 27 13.94 -7.14 10.72
C THR A 27 12.77 -6.43 10.06
N GLU A 28 11.56 -7.01 10.09
CA GLU A 28 10.42 -6.53 9.29
C GLU A 28 9.09 -6.79 9.99
N PHE A 29 8.20 -5.79 9.95
CA PHE A 29 6.81 -5.95 10.37
C PHE A 29 6.04 -6.88 9.43
N GLY A 30 5.09 -7.62 10.01
CA GLY A 30 4.16 -8.46 9.26
C GLY A 30 3.07 -7.64 8.57
N ASN A 31 2.33 -8.30 7.68
CA ASN A 31 1.18 -7.72 7.00
C ASN A 31 0.13 -8.80 6.71
N GLN A 32 -1.13 -8.45 6.83
CA GLN A 32 -2.25 -9.30 6.46
C GLN A 32 -3.22 -8.56 5.56
N LEU A 33 -3.58 -9.19 4.45
CA LEU A 33 -4.61 -8.70 3.53
C LEU A 33 -5.82 -9.62 3.59
N TRP A 34 -6.98 -9.06 3.92
CA TRP A 34 -8.23 -9.79 4.03
C TRP A 34 -9.24 -9.26 3.02
N TYR A 35 -9.87 -10.16 2.27
CA TYR A 35 -11.01 -9.84 1.43
C TYR A 35 -12.28 -10.34 2.06
N PHE A 36 -13.33 -9.54 1.94
CA PHE A 36 -14.67 -10.01 2.26
C PHE A 36 -15.64 -9.75 1.11
N GLU A 37 -16.70 -10.54 1.09
CA GLU A 37 -17.82 -10.39 0.19
C GLU A 37 -19.10 -10.42 1.02
N GLY A 38 -20.04 -9.59 0.64
CA GLY A 38 -21.21 -9.38 1.47
C GLY A 38 -22.35 -8.71 0.72
N VAL A 39 -23.39 -8.42 1.50
CA VAL A 39 -24.56 -7.67 1.07
C VAL A 39 -24.65 -6.40 1.91
N GLY A 40 -24.50 -5.24 1.28
CA GLY A 40 -24.70 -3.93 1.88
C GLY A 40 -26.14 -3.47 1.68
N VAL A 41 -26.79 -2.97 2.75
CA VAL A 41 -28.13 -2.38 2.66
C VAL A 41 -28.02 -0.86 2.71
N ASP A 42 -28.50 -0.16 1.67
CA ASP A 42 -28.46 1.30 1.62
C ASP A 42 -29.60 1.96 2.42
N GLU A 43 -29.60 3.30 2.51
CA GLU A 43 -30.63 4.07 3.22
C GLU A 43 -32.05 3.90 2.64
N LEU A 44 -32.17 3.48 1.38
CA LEU A 44 -33.44 3.22 0.70
C LEU A 44 -33.88 1.76 0.81
N ASP A 45 -33.25 1.01 1.72
CA ASP A 45 -33.49 -0.40 1.95
C ASP A 45 -33.18 -1.32 0.75
N ARG A 46 -32.26 -0.91 -0.12
CA ARG A 46 -31.84 -1.72 -1.26
C ARG A 46 -30.61 -2.53 -0.91
N ARG A 47 -30.64 -3.81 -1.28
CA ARG A 47 -29.53 -4.74 -1.09
C ARG A 47 -28.57 -4.65 -2.29
N HIS A 48 -27.29 -4.47 -2.02
CA HIS A 48 -26.22 -4.40 -3.01
C HIS A 48 -25.14 -5.41 -2.68
N GLY A 49 -24.61 -6.10 -3.69
CA GLY A 49 -23.39 -6.87 -3.52
C GLY A 49 -22.21 -5.94 -3.20
N VAL A 50 -21.45 -6.27 -2.16
CA VAL A 50 -20.28 -5.50 -1.74
C VAL A 50 -19.05 -6.38 -1.66
N PHE A 51 -17.92 -5.80 -2.08
CA PHE A 51 -16.61 -6.43 -2.08
C PHE A 51 -15.69 -5.58 -1.23
N GLY A 52 -15.18 -6.15 -0.16
CA GLY A 52 -14.37 -5.43 0.81
C GLY A 52 -12.93 -5.90 0.86
N VAL A 53 -12.07 -5.00 1.33
CA VAL A 53 -10.67 -5.24 1.64
C VAL A 53 -10.32 -4.64 3.00
N VAL A 54 -9.50 -5.34 3.76
CA VAL A 54 -8.92 -4.87 5.02
C VAL A 54 -7.46 -5.25 5.05
N GLU A 55 -6.59 -4.27 5.25
CA GLU A 55 -5.15 -4.45 5.41
C GLU A 55 -4.74 -4.17 6.86
N TYR A 56 -3.99 -5.10 7.45
CA TYR A 56 -3.39 -4.96 8.77
C TYR A 56 -1.87 -5.01 8.67
N SER A 57 -1.18 -4.09 9.34
CA SER A 57 0.24 -4.23 9.66
C SER A 57 0.37 -4.90 11.01
N THR A 58 1.14 -5.98 11.08
CA THR A 58 1.43 -6.70 12.33
C THR A 58 2.75 -6.18 12.88
N GLN A 59 2.69 -5.52 14.04
CA GLN A 59 3.85 -4.91 14.70
C GLN A 59 3.85 -5.35 16.17
N TYR A 60 4.94 -5.97 16.61
CA TYR A 60 5.10 -6.52 17.96
C TYR A 60 3.93 -7.47 18.34
N GLY A 61 3.50 -8.30 17.39
CA GLY A 61 2.36 -9.21 17.54
C GLY A 61 0.97 -8.52 17.58
N LEU A 62 0.88 -7.21 17.35
CA LEU A 62 -0.39 -6.46 17.31
C LEU A 62 -0.78 -6.11 15.88
N ASN A 63 -2.05 -6.33 15.53
CA ASN A 63 -2.60 -5.95 14.24
C ASN A 63 -3.11 -4.51 14.27
N LYS A 64 -2.47 -3.64 13.49
CA LYS A 64 -2.87 -2.26 13.28
C LYS A 64 -3.53 -2.12 11.91
N LEU A 65 -4.75 -1.59 11.88
CA LEU A 65 -5.43 -1.29 10.62
C LEU A 65 -4.62 -0.25 9.83
N VAL A 66 -4.24 -0.60 8.60
CA VAL A 66 -3.56 0.29 7.67
C VAL A 66 -4.59 0.93 6.75
N GLU A 67 -5.38 0.09 6.08
CA GLU A 67 -6.39 0.55 5.13
C GLU A 67 -7.60 -0.38 5.10
N ASP A 68 -8.80 0.20 4.95
CA ASP A 68 -10.06 -0.50 4.73
C ASP A 68 -10.81 0.09 3.53
N GLY A 69 -11.41 -0.79 2.74
CA GLY A 69 -12.14 -0.40 1.52
C GLY A 69 -13.38 -1.26 1.30
N VAL A 70 -14.44 -0.62 0.82
CA VAL A 70 -15.66 -1.30 0.37
C VAL A 70 -15.99 -0.82 -1.03
N PHE A 71 -16.21 -1.77 -1.93
CA PHE A 71 -16.41 -1.56 -3.35
C PHE A 71 -17.71 -2.20 -3.80
N THR A 72 -18.28 -1.68 -4.88
CA THR A 72 -19.51 -2.21 -5.48
C THR A 72 -19.25 -3.28 -6.52
N THR A 73 -18.01 -3.39 -7.01
CA THR A 73 -17.62 -4.40 -7.99
C THR A 73 -16.30 -5.05 -7.60
N GLU A 74 -16.17 -6.33 -7.94
CA GLU A 74 -14.93 -7.09 -7.70
C GLU A 74 -13.72 -6.45 -8.41
N ASN A 75 -13.90 -5.97 -9.63
CA ASN A 75 -12.83 -5.35 -10.42
C ASN A 75 -12.26 -4.07 -9.75
N GLN A 76 -13.07 -3.34 -8.96
CA GLN A 76 -12.57 -2.22 -8.15
C GLN A 76 -11.67 -2.71 -7.00
N ARG A 77 -12.02 -3.83 -6.36
CA ARG A 77 -11.18 -4.50 -5.35
C ARG A 77 -9.88 -5.03 -5.96
N GLU A 78 -9.91 -5.56 -7.18
CA GLU A 78 -8.71 -6.02 -7.88
C GLU A 78 -7.73 -4.87 -8.20
N LYS A 79 -8.24 -3.67 -8.50
CA LYS A 79 -7.38 -2.49 -8.65
C LYS A 79 -6.69 -2.09 -7.35
N PHE A 80 -7.31 -2.33 -6.19
CA PHE A 80 -6.66 -2.14 -4.90
C PHE A 80 -5.49 -3.11 -4.74
N ARG A 81 -5.67 -4.37 -5.15
CA ARG A 81 -4.63 -5.40 -5.12
C ARG A 81 -3.36 -4.99 -5.86
N SER A 82 -3.49 -4.41 -7.06
CA SER A 82 -2.33 -4.02 -7.85
C SER A 82 -1.55 -2.85 -7.24
N LEU A 83 -2.20 -1.98 -6.46
CA LEU A 83 -1.53 -0.94 -5.68
C LEU A 83 -0.82 -1.54 -4.47
N TYR A 84 -1.49 -2.42 -3.72
CA TYR A 84 -0.91 -3.17 -2.60
C TYR A 84 0.37 -3.92 -3.02
N GLU A 85 0.29 -4.72 -4.10
CA GLU A 85 1.45 -5.48 -4.60
C GLU A 85 2.61 -4.57 -5.03
N ARG A 86 2.32 -3.37 -5.53
CA ARG A 86 3.34 -2.39 -5.93
C ARG A 86 4.03 -1.72 -4.75
N GLU A 87 3.30 -1.38 -3.68
CA GLU A 87 3.89 -0.80 -2.47
C GLU A 87 4.69 -1.82 -1.66
N VAL A 88 4.28 -3.10 -1.72
CA VAL A 88 5.02 -4.20 -1.11
C VAL A 88 6.34 -4.49 -1.83
N GLN A 89 6.46 -4.15 -3.13
CA GLN A 89 7.74 -4.18 -3.82
C GLN A 89 8.64 -3.06 -3.30
N ARG A 90 9.49 -3.42 -2.33
CA ARG A 90 10.53 -2.54 -1.80
C ARG A 90 11.37 -1.96 -2.95
N PRO A 91 11.86 -0.70 -2.80
CA PRO A 91 12.88 -0.18 -3.68
C PRO A 91 14.14 -1.05 -3.52
N ASP A 92 14.27 -2.03 -4.40
CA ASP A 92 15.46 -2.86 -4.47
C ASP A 92 16.58 -2.01 -5.09
N TRP A 93 17.71 -1.90 -4.39
CA TRP A 93 18.93 -1.25 -4.90
C TRP A 93 19.45 -1.88 -6.20
N ARG A 94 18.93 -3.07 -6.55
CA ARG A 94 19.18 -3.73 -7.84
C ARG A 94 18.45 -3.11 -9.01
N HIS A 95 17.45 -2.26 -8.79
CA HIS A 95 16.73 -1.62 -9.90
C HIS A 95 17.67 -0.66 -10.63
N PRO A 96 17.89 -0.83 -11.95
CA PRO A 96 18.89 -0.08 -12.71
C PRO A 96 18.68 1.44 -12.65
N ALA A 97 17.42 1.88 -12.54
CA ALA A 97 17.07 3.29 -12.39
C ALA A 97 17.71 3.95 -11.16
N HIS A 98 17.76 3.26 -10.01
CA HIS A 98 18.39 3.79 -8.79
C HIS A 98 19.91 3.94 -8.96
N ARG A 99 20.53 3.04 -9.72
CA ARG A 99 21.98 3.09 -10.00
C ARG A 99 22.33 4.27 -10.91
N TYR A 100 21.52 4.54 -11.94
CA TYR A 100 21.71 5.72 -12.80
C TYR A 100 21.48 7.03 -12.04
N LEU A 101 20.46 7.09 -11.17
CA LEU A 101 20.23 8.25 -10.30
C LEU A 101 21.42 8.52 -9.37
N ALA A 102 21.92 7.48 -8.69
CA ALA A 102 23.08 7.61 -7.82
C ALA A 102 24.32 8.08 -8.60
N GLY A 103 24.56 7.51 -9.78
CA GLY A 103 25.66 7.94 -10.65
C GLY A 103 25.54 9.41 -11.08
N GLY A 104 24.34 9.87 -11.44
CA GLY A 104 24.08 11.26 -11.80
C GLY A 104 24.34 12.24 -10.64
N VAL A 105 23.88 11.90 -9.43
CA VAL A 105 24.11 12.70 -8.22
C VAL A 105 25.61 12.81 -7.95
N ILE A 106 26.34 11.68 -7.98
CA ILE A 106 27.80 11.67 -7.77
C ILE A 106 28.51 12.54 -8.81
N ALA A 107 28.16 12.42 -10.09
CA ALA A 107 28.79 13.19 -11.15
C ALA A 107 28.60 14.71 -10.97
N ILE A 108 27.38 15.16 -10.66
CA ILE A 108 27.07 16.58 -10.43
C ILE A 108 27.80 17.09 -9.18
N SER A 109 27.77 16.33 -8.08
CA SER A 109 28.49 16.70 -6.86
C SER A 109 29.99 16.82 -7.10
N THR A 110 30.58 15.92 -7.89
CA THR A 110 32.01 15.94 -8.20
C THR A 110 32.38 17.14 -9.08
N LEU A 111 31.59 17.42 -10.12
CA LEU A 111 31.77 18.62 -10.95
C LEU A 111 31.67 19.91 -10.15
N TRP A 112 30.70 19.98 -9.23
CA TRP A 112 30.51 21.15 -8.38
C TRP A 112 31.67 21.35 -7.40
N LEU A 113 32.14 20.28 -6.76
CA LEU A 113 33.30 20.31 -5.88
C LEU A 113 34.57 20.71 -6.63
N CYS A 114 34.80 20.18 -7.83
CA CYS A 114 35.93 20.57 -8.68
C CYS A 114 35.86 22.04 -9.09
N TYR A 115 34.67 22.54 -9.44
CA TYR A 115 34.46 23.95 -9.76
C TYR A 115 34.78 24.86 -8.56
N LEU A 116 34.29 24.50 -7.37
CA LEU A 116 34.56 25.24 -6.14
C LEU A 116 36.06 25.22 -5.79
N LEU A 117 36.71 24.06 -5.87
CA LEU A 117 38.15 23.92 -5.62
C LEU A 117 38.99 24.79 -6.57
N PHE A 118 38.67 24.75 -7.86
CA PHE A 118 39.35 25.58 -8.85
C PHE A 118 39.16 27.08 -8.55
N LYS A 119 37.93 27.48 -8.20
CA LYS A 119 37.64 28.86 -7.82
C LYS A 119 38.41 29.30 -6.56
N THR A 120 38.54 28.43 -5.55
CA THR A 120 39.30 28.74 -4.33
C THR A 120 40.81 28.76 -4.52
N LEU A 121 41.34 28.07 -5.53
CA LEU A 121 42.78 28.05 -5.84
C LEU A 121 43.21 29.23 -6.74
N VAL A 122 42.27 29.80 -7.50
CA VAL A 122 42.51 30.92 -8.42
C VAL A 122 42.16 32.28 -7.81
N ALA A 123 41.35 32.30 -6.73
CA ALA A 123 41.11 33.47 -5.89
C ALA A 123 42.21 33.64 -4.84
#